data_AF-Q95N37-F1
#
_entry.id   AF-Q95N37-F1
#
_cell.length_a   1.000
_cell.length_b   1.000
_cell.length_c   1.000
_cell.angle_alpha   90.00
_cell.angle_beta   90.00
_cell.angle_gamma   90.00
#
_symmetry.space_group_name_H-M   'P 1'
#
loop_
_entity.id
_entity.type
_entity.pdbx_description
1 polymer ?
#
loop_
_entity_poly.entity_id
_entity_poly.type
_entity_poly.pdbx_seq_one_letter_code
_entity_poly.pdbx_strand_id
1 'polypeptide(L)'
;LIFSDDLKSVRLGNKWERLPDGPERFDSCILALGSPSFISGRHYWEVEVGDKTGWVLGACEASISKKGNITLSPDKGYWVVIMMKENEYQASSVPPTRLVIKEPPKRVGIFVDYRGGSISFYNVTAGSHIYTFSSCSFSGSLQPLFSPGTHDGGKNTGPL
;
A
#
# COMPACT_ATOMS: atom_id res chain seq x y z
N LEU A 1 -7.47 6.50 -11.36
CA LEU A 1 -6.12 6.86 -10.87
C LEU A 1 -5.39 7.55 -12.00
N ILE A 2 -4.55 8.53 -11.67
CA ILE A 2 -3.72 9.28 -12.62
C ILE A 2 -2.28 9.10 -12.20
N PHE A 3 -1.43 8.83 -13.18
CA PHE A 3 -0.01 8.53 -12.98
C PHE A 3 0.82 9.65 -13.61
N SER A 4 2.00 9.89 -13.04
CA SER A 4 3.04 10.72 -13.67
C SER A 4 3.67 10.01 -14.88
N ASP A 5 4.32 10.76 -15.76
CA ASP A 5 4.96 10.22 -16.97
C ASP A 5 6.05 9.19 -16.66
N ASP A 6 6.76 9.36 -15.54
CA ASP A 6 7.78 8.44 -15.06
C ASP A 6 7.23 7.23 -14.27
N LEU A 7 5.90 7.15 -14.11
CA LEU A 7 5.19 6.13 -13.35
C LEU A 7 5.64 5.99 -11.89
N LYS A 8 6.20 7.06 -11.30
CA LYS A 8 6.61 7.11 -9.89
C LYS A 8 5.59 7.74 -8.96
N SER A 9 4.60 8.45 -9.48
CA SER A 9 3.56 9.07 -8.69
C SER A 9 2.17 8.64 -9.10
N VAL A 10 1.27 8.51 -8.11
CA VAL A 10 -0.13 8.15 -8.34
C VAL A 10 -1.07 8.98 -7.47
N ARG A 11 -2.12 9.55 -8.09
CA ARG A 11 -3.19 10.27 -7.38
C ARG A 11 -4.59 9.79 -7.79
N LEU A 12 -5.56 10.09 -6.95
CA LEU A 12 -6.97 9.92 -7.32
C LEU A 12 -7.43 11.11 -8.18
N GLY A 13 -7.86 10.81 -9.41
CA GLY A 13 -8.52 11.76 -10.30
C GLY A 13 -10.02 11.90 -10.03
N ASN A 14 -10.67 12.81 -10.72
CA ASN A 14 -12.12 12.99 -10.73
C ASN A 14 -12.81 11.93 -11.62
N LYS A 15 -14.14 11.80 -11.50
CA LYS A 15 -14.94 10.78 -12.22
C LYS A 15 -14.79 10.80 -13.74
N TRP A 16 -14.41 11.94 -14.32
CA TRP A 16 -14.25 12.14 -15.76
C TRP A 16 -12.85 11.75 -16.27
N GLU A 17 -11.87 11.65 -15.38
CA GLU A 17 -10.49 11.28 -15.70
C GLU A 17 -10.36 9.74 -15.70
N ARG A 18 -10.98 9.10 -16.69
CA ARG A 18 -11.01 7.64 -16.84
C ARG A 18 -9.92 7.17 -17.78
N LEU A 19 -9.12 6.22 -17.31
CA LEU A 19 -8.22 5.45 -18.17
C LEU A 19 -9.02 4.37 -18.91
N PRO A 20 -8.53 3.87 -20.07
CA PRO A 20 -9.22 2.81 -20.82
C PRO A 20 -9.42 1.54 -19.99
N ASP A 21 -10.60 0.93 -20.05
CA ASP A 21 -10.93 -0.27 -19.28
C ASP A 21 -10.06 -1.48 -19.66
N GLY A 22 -9.88 -2.40 -18.71
CA GLY A 22 -9.11 -3.62 -18.93
C GLY A 22 -9.27 -4.64 -17.79
N PRO A 23 -9.03 -5.94 -18.05
CA PRO A 23 -9.23 -7.01 -17.07
C PRO A 23 -8.30 -6.87 -15.86
N GLU A 24 -7.10 -6.34 -16.09
CA GLU A 24 -6.06 -6.14 -15.06
C GLU A 24 -6.34 -5.00 -14.09
N ARG A 25 -7.44 -4.24 -14.27
CA ARG A 25 -7.82 -3.15 -13.37
C ARG A 25 -8.60 -3.64 -12.16
N PHE A 26 -8.30 -3.04 -11.01
CA PHE A 26 -9.19 -3.03 -9.87
C PHE A 26 -10.44 -2.20 -10.21
N ASP A 27 -11.61 -2.81 -10.15
CA ASP A 27 -12.89 -2.18 -10.50
C ASP A 27 -13.60 -1.56 -9.29
N SER A 28 -13.44 -2.19 -8.12
CA SER A 28 -14.09 -1.83 -6.87
C SER A 28 -13.20 -1.06 -5.90
N CYS A 29 -11.89 -0.99 -6.17
CA CYS A 29 -10.90 -0.50 -5.21
C CYS A 29 -9.95 0.53 -5.83
N ILE A 30 -9.57 1.52 -5.03
CA ILE A 30 -8.63 2.59 -5.41
C ILE A 30 -7.20 2.05 -5.21
N LEU A 31 -6.77 1.10 -6.03
CA LEU A 31 -5.47 0.42 -5.90
C LEU A 31 -4.67 0.46 -7.21
N ALA A 32 -3.36 0.53 -7.07
CA ALA A 32 -2.39 0.33 -8.14
C ALA A 32 -1.30 -0.65 -7.68
N LEU A 33 -0.81 -1.48 -8.61
CA LEU A 33 0.31 -2.39 -8.38
C LEU A 33 1.60 -1.79 -8.92
N GLY A 34 2.69 -2.03 -8.21
CA GLY A 34 4.03 -1.72 -8.66
C GLY A 34 4.66 -2.85 -9.46
N SER A 35 5.73 -2.49 -10.16
CA SER A 35 6.66 -3.42 -10.77
C SER A 35 8.09 -3.09 -10.31
N PRO A 36 9.02 -4.07 -10.24
CA PRO A 36 8.84 -5.48 -10.60
C PRO A 36 8.08 -6.31 -9.54
N SER A 37 7.69 -7.53 -9.90
CA SER A 37 7.34 -8.57 -8.92
C SER A 37 8.60 -9.29 -8.41
N PHE A 38 8.50 -9.93 -7.25
CA PHE A 38 9.60 -10.65 -6.63
C PHE A 38 9.16 -12.00 -6.08
N ILE A 39 9.98 -13.02 -6.34
CA ILE A 39 9.78 -14.43 -5.92
C ILE A 39 10.82 -14.90 -4.89
N SER A 40 11.79 -14.06 -4.57
CA SER A 40 12.87 -14.35 -3.62
C SER A 40 13.63 -13.07 -3.25
N GLY A 41 14.54 -13.17 -2.29
CA GLY A 41 15.45 -12.08 -1.93
C GLY A 41 14.88 -11.09 -0.91
N ARG A 42 15.58 -9.96 -0.79
CA ARG A 42 15.22 -8.85 0.10
C ARG A 42 15.04 -7.59 -0.74
N HIS A 43 13.90 -6.93 -0.59
CA HIS A 43 13.50 -5.78 -1.40
C HIS A 43 13.10 -4.63 -0.51
N TYR A 44 13.45 -3.41 -0.92
CA TYR A 44 13.14 -2.19 -0.19
C TYR A 44 12.70 -1.10 -1.15
N TRP A 45 11.68 -0.35 -0.76
CA TRP A 45 11.29 0.89 -1.42
C TRP A 45 10.70 1.87 -0.42
N GLU A 46 10.70 3.15 -0.80
CA GLU A 46 10.14 4.23 -0.01
C GLU A 46 9.05 4.95 -0.78
N VAL A 47 8.06 5.46 -0.06
CA VAL A 47 6.97 6.25 -0.62
C VAL A 47 6.83 7.53 0.19
N GLU A 48 6.87 8.66 -0.50
CA GLU A 48 6.52 9.95 0.08
C GLU A 48 4.99 10.01 0.20
N VAL A 49 4.49 10.15 1.41
CA VAL A 49 3.05 10.31 1.70
C VAL A 49 2.71 11.76 2.07
N GLY A 50 3.71 12.61 2.32
CA GLY A 50 3.51 14.03 2.62
C GLY A 50 2.51 14.26 3.75
N ASP A 51 1.62 15.23 3.57
CA ASP A 51 0.57 15.57 4.54
C ASP A 51 -0.78 14.91 4.20
N LYS A 52 -0.76 13.76 3.51
CA LYS A 52 -1.97 13.01 3.14
C LYS A 52 -2.73 12.53 4.38
N THR A 53 -4.05 12.53 4.28
CA THR A 53 -4.93 12.06 5.38
C THR A 53 -5.38 10.61 5.21
N GLY A 54 -5.13 9.98 4.05
CA GLY A 54 -5.44 8.57 3.85
C GLY A 54 -4.68 7.93 2.69
N TRP A 55 -4.25 6.68 2.89
CA TRP A 55 -3.49 5.89 1.92
C TRP A 55 -3.38 4.42 2.34
N VAL A 56 -2.98 3.56 1.40
CA VAL A 56 -2.63 2.15 1.64
C VAL A 56 -1.27 1.88 1.01
N LEU A 57 -0.35 1.29 1.77
CA LEU A 57 0.99 0.93 1.30
C LEU A 57 1.34 -0.48 1.75
N GLY A 58 2.02 -1.24 0.90
CA GLY A 58 2.61 -2.52 1.28
C GLY A 58 2.85 -3.42 0.09
N ALA A 59 2.68 -4.72 0.29
CA ALA A 59 2.82 -5.72 -0.77
C ALA A 59 1.62 -6.65 -0.81
N CYS A 60 1.39 -7.26 -1.96
CA CYS A 60 0.39 -8.30 -2.13
C CYS A 60 0.92 -9.43 -3.04
N GLU A 61 0.24 -10.58 -3.02
CA GLU A 61 0.47 -11.62 -4.02
C GLU A 61 0.04 -11.12 -5.40
N ALA A 62 0.77 -11.48 -6.46
CA ALA A 62 0.42 -11.09 -7.83
C ALA A 62 -0.86 -11.79 -8.33
N SER A 63 -1.23 -12.91 -7.71
CA SER A 63 -2.40 -13.75 -8.03
C SER A 63 -3.71 -13.30 -7.39
N ILE A 64 -3.72 -12.17 -6.65
CA ILE A 64 -4.93 -11.67 -5.99
C ILE A 64 -6.06 -11.40 -6.98
N SER A 65 -7.30 -11.66 -6.55
CA SER A 65 -8.48 -11.23 -7.31
C SER A 65 -8.50 -9.70 -7.39
N LYS A 66 -8.63 -9.18 -8.61
CA LYS A 66 -8.76 -7.73 -8.88
C LYS A 66 -10.22 -7.29 -8.98
N LYS A 67 -11.16 -8.21 -8.75
CA LYS A 67 -12.60 -8.02 -8.94
C LYS A 67 -13.37 -8.28 -7.65
N GLY A 68 -14.48 -7.55 -7.48
CA GLY A 68 -15.42 -7.74 -6.37
C GLY A 68 -14.98 -7.05 -5.08
N ASN A 69 -15.61 -7.38 -3.95
CA ASN A 69 -15.29 -6.73 -2.68
C ASN A 69 -13.96 -7.26 -2.14
N ILE A 70 -12.95 -6.39 -2.04
CA ILE A 70 -11.60 -6.76 -1.61
C ILE A 70 -11.48 -6.49 -0.11
N THR A 71 -11.18 -7.54 0.64
CA THR A 71 -10.77 -7.45 2.04
C THR A 71 -9.25 -7.52 2.11
N LEU A 72 -8.63 -6.49 2.69
CA LEU A 72 -7.18 -6.43 2.85
C LEU A 72 -6.78 -7.25 4.08
N SER A 73 -6.24 -8.44 3.85
CA SER A 73 -5.71 -9.31 4.90
C SER A 73 -4.67 -10.31 4.40
N PRO A 74 -3.78 -10.81 5.28
CA PRO A 74 -2.77 -11.81 4.92
C PRO A 74 -3.34 -13.09 4.32
N ASP A 75 -4.49 -13.58 4.80
CA ASP A 75 -5.15 -14.79 4.25
C ASP A 75 -5.71 -14.58 2.83
N LYS A 76 -5.82 -13.32 2.39
CA LYS A 76 -6.18 -12.93 1.02
C LYS A 76 -4.98 -12.45 0.21
N GLY A 77 -3.76 -12.60 0.75
CA GLY A 77 -2.52 -12.22 0.07
C GLY A 77 -2.20 -10.72 0.14
N TYR A 78 -2.63 -10.01 1.19
CA TYR A 78 -2.33 -8.58 1.39
C TYR A 78 -1.62 -8.32 2.72
N TRP A 79 -0.46 -7.65 2.65
CA TRP A 79 0.32 -7.21 3.80
C TRP A 79 0.56 -5.71 3.68
N VAL A 80 -0.34 -4.93 4.28
CA VAL A 80 -0.37 -3.48 4.10
C VAL A 80 -0.56 -2.73 5.42
N VAL A 81 -0.05 -1.51 5.44
CA VAL A 81 -0.40 -0.49 6.42
C VAL A 81 -1.37 0.50 5.76
N ILE A 82 -2.41 0.86 6.51
CA ILE A 82 -3.50 1.70 6.05
C ILE A 82 -3.56 2.92 6.97
N MET A 83 -3.56 4.11 6.38
CA MET A 83 -3.95 5.34 7.05
C MET A 83 -5.42 5.62 6.71
N MET A 84 -6.29 5.56 7.71
CA MET A 84 -7.75 5.68 7.55
C MET A 84 -8.20 7.15 7.56
N LYS A 85 -7.54 7.95 8.40
CA LYS A 85 -7.69 9.40 8.56
C LYS A 85 -6.42 9.93 9.25
N GLU A 86 -6.36 11.24 9.43
CA GLU A 86 -5.28 11.89 10.17
C GLU A 86 -5.01 11.19 11.52
N ASN A 87 -3.76 10.76 11.72
CA ASN A 87 -3.26 10.06 12.91
C ASN A 87 -3.93 8.72 13.25
N GLU A 88 -4.70 8.10 12.34
CA GLU A 88 -5.27 6.77 12.55
C GLU A 88 -4.69 5.77 11.54
N TYR A 89 -3.81 4.90 12.05
CA TYR A 89 -3.09 3.89 11.28
C TYR A 89 -3.45 2.48 11.75
N GLN A 90 -3.49 1.53 10.82
CA GLN A 90 -3.64 0.12 11.15
C GLN A 90 -2.86 -0.77 10.18
N ALA A 91 -2.44 -1.95 10.66
CA ALA A 91 -1.98 -3.04 9.82
C ALA A 91 -3.15 -3.94 9.43
N SER A 92 -3.10 -4.51 8.22
CA SER A 92 -4.12 -5.42 7.67
C SER A 92 -4.17 -6.81 8.31
N SER A 93 -3.61 -7.01 9.50
CA SER A 93 -3.73 -8.26 10.25
C SER A 93 -5.20 -8.61 10.55
N VAL A 94 -5.45 -9.85 10.97
CA VAL A 94 -6.79 -10.32 11.34
C VAL A 94 -6.76 -10.78 12.79
N PRO A 95 -7.43 -10.05 13.72
CA PRO A 95 -8.11 -8.77 13.52
C PRO A 95 -7.13 -7.61 13.22
N PRO A 96 -7.59 -6.49 12.63
CA PRO A 96 -6.73 -5.35 12.31
C PRO A 96 -6.00 -4.81 13.54
N THR A 97 -4.68 -4.68 13.44
CA THR A 97 -3.85 -4.14 14.52
C THR A 97 -3.77 -2.62 14.39
N ARG A 98 -4.31 -1.89 15.36
CA ARG A 98 -4.15 -0.42 15.43
C ARG A 98 -2.70 -0.07 15.75
N LEU A 99 -2.18 0.96 15.07
CA LEU A 99 -0.80 1.41 15.21
C LEU A 99 -0.79 2.80 15.82
N VAL A 100 -0.06 2.96 16.93
CA VAL A 100 0.13 4.25 17.59
C VAL A 100 1.47 4.83 17.15
N ILE A 101 1.42 5.81 16.24
CA ILE A 101 2.61 6.48 15.71
C ILE A 101 2.67 7.89 16.31
N LYS A 102 3.73 8.19 17.07
CA LYS A 102 3.89 9.49 17.76
C LYS A 102 4.16 10.64 16.80
N GLU A 103 5.03 10.41 15.83
CA GLU A 103 5.38 11.37 14.78
C GLU A 103 4.85 10.86 13.44
N PRO A 104 3.85 11.51 12.83
CA PRO A 104 3.28 11.06 11.56
C PRO A 104 4.34 10.93 10.46
N PRO A 105 4.39 9.81 9.71
CA PRO A 105 5.36 9.66 8.64
C PRO A 105 4.99 10.57 7.46
N LYS A 106 5.94 11.36 6.99
CA LYS A 106 5.92 11.97 5.65
C LYS A 106 6.48 11.04 4.59
N ARG A 107 7.34 10.10 5.00
CA ARG A 107 7.89 9.04 4.17
C ARG A 107 7.83 7.69 4.87
N VAL A 108 7.35 6.68 4.15
CA VAL A 108 7.20 5.29 4.63
C VAL A 108 8.13 4.38 3.85
N GLY A 109 8.94 3.60 4.57
CA GLY A 109 9.78 2.55 4.00
C GLY A 109 9.08 1.20 4.11
N ILE A 110 9.13 0.41 3.05
CA ILE A 110 8.58 -0.94 3.00
C ILE A 110 9.72 -1.90 2.67
N PHE A 111 9.91 -2.89 3.53
CA PHE A 111 10.95 -3.90 3.41
C PHE A 111 10.33 -5.29 3.34
N VAL A 112 10.68 -6.05 2.32
CA VAL A 112 10.27 -7.45 2.15
C VAL A 112 11.49 -8.33 2.33
N ASP A 113 11.45 -9.23 3.31
CA ASP A 113 12.37 -10.37 3.39
C ASP A 113 11.60 -11.64 3.00
N TYR A 114 11.74 -12.04 1.75
CA TYR A 114 11.00 -13.16 1.20
C TYR A 114 11.40 -14.47 1.89
N ARG A 115 12.70 -14.68 2.15
CA ARG A 115 13.19 -15.90 2.79
C ARG A 115 12.90 -15.91 4.29
N GLY A 116 12.98 -14.74 4.93
CA GLY A 116 12.59 -14.56 6.32
C GLY A 116 11.08 -14.62 6.56
N GLY A 117 10.27 -14.60 5.50
CA GLY A 117 8.81 -14.63 5.61
C GLY A 117 8.27 -13.38 6.30
N SER A 118 8.85 -12.20 6.03
CA SER A 118 8.46 -10.98 6.73
C SER A 118 8.33 -9.76 5.83
N ILE A 119 7.40 -8.88 6.18
CA ILE A 119 7.23 -7.56 5.57
C ILE A 119 7.20 -6.52 6.69
N SER A 120 8.14 -5.60 6.66
CA SER A 120 8.35 -4.57 7.67
C SER A 120 8.10 -3.18 7.11
N PHE A 121 7.53 -2.32 7.95
CA PHE A 121 7.19 -0.93 7.65
C PHE A 121 7.98 -0.01 8.58
N TYR A 122 8.49 1.08 8.03
CA TYR A 122 9.32 2.05 8.72
C TYR A 122 8.81 3.46 8.50
N ASN A 123 8.83 4.26 9.55
CA ASN A 123 8.68 5.70 9.48
C ASN A 123 10.06 6.27 9.18
N VAL A 124 10.31 6.61 7.91
CA VAL A 124 11.60 7.12 7.47
C VAL A 124 11.85 8.53 8.01
N THR A 125 10.79 9.31 8.20
CA THR A 125 10.82 10.65 8.82
C THR A 125 11.44 10.61 10.21
N ALA A 126 10.94 9.70 11.05
CA ALA A 126 11.37 9.55 12.44
C ALA A 126 12.48 8.49 12.63
N GLY A 127 12.92 7.83 11.55
CA GLY A 127 13.89 6.74 11.61
C GLY A 127 13.46 5.56 12.49
N SER A 128 12.17 5.24 12.55
CA SER A 128 11.59 4.27 13.50
C SER A 128 10.81 3.15 12.81
N HIS A 129 10.70 2.02 13.52
CA HIS A 129 9.86 0.89 13.09
C HIS A 129 8.38 1.20 13.32
N ILE A 130 7.53 0.82 12.35
CA ILE A 130 6.06 0.96 12.45
C ILE A 130 5.43 -0.39 12.79
N TYR A 131 5.66 -1.40 11.94
CA TYR A 131 5.00 -2.69 12.05
C TYR A 131 5.74 -3.77 11.26
N THR A 132 5.64 -5.03 11.66
CA THR A 132 6.14 -6.18 10.90
C THR A 132 5.10 -7.27 10.85
N PHE A 133 4.78 -7.74 9.64
CA PHE A 133 4.17 -9.05 9.44
C PHE A 133 5.31 -10.08 9.47
N SER A 134 5.23 -11.07 10.36
CA SER A 134 6.23 -12.12 10.54
C SER A 134 5.65 -13.50 10.24
N SER A 135 6.53 -14.48 9.95
CA SER A 135 6.14 -15.87 9.70
C SER A 135 5.10 -16.02 8.58
N CYS A 136 5.18 -15.16 7.57
CA CYS A 136 4.32 -15.20 6.40
C CYS A 136 4.76 -16.34 5.47
N SER A 137 3.80 -17.16 5.05
CA SER A 137 4.04 -18.20 4.05
C SER A 137 3.72 -17.66 2.66
N PHE A 138 4.73 -17.11 1.98
CA PHE A 138 4.56 -16.61 0.61
C PHE A 138 4.47 -17.77 -0.38
N SER A 139 3.37 -17.84 -1.13
CA SER A 139 3.07 -18.96 -2.04
C SER A 139 3.36 -18.68 -3.52
N GLY A 140 3.85 -17.48 -3.83
CA GLY A 140 4.13 -17.03 -5.20
C GLY A 140 4.78 -15.65 -5.25
N SER A 141 4.75 -15.02 -6.42
CA SER A 141 5.37 -13.70 -6.56
C SER A 141 4.59 -12.63 -5.80
N LEU A 142 5.32 -11.77 -5.09
CA LEU A 142 4.79 -10.58 -4.45
C LEU A 142 5.03 -9.35 -5.34
N GLN A 143 4.19 -8.34 -5.19
CA GLN A 143 4.30 -7.03 -5.86
C GLN A 143 4.02 -5.90 -4.88
N PRO A 144 4.61 -4.70 -5.08
CA PRO A 144 4.24 -3.51 -4.33
C PRO A 144 2.78 -3.13 -4.59
N LEU A 145 2.10 -2.61 -3.57
CA LEU A 145 0.70 -2.19 -3.62
C LEU A 145 0.57 -0.76 -3.08
N PHE A 146 -0.19 0.07 -3.79
CA PHE A 146 -0.39 1.47 -3.47
C PHE A 146 -1.86 1.89 -3.58
N SER A 147 -2.31 2.73 -2.66
CA SER A 147 -3.56 3.49 -2.76
C SER A 147 -3.34 4.93 -2.30
N PRO A 148 -3.62 5.93 -3.14
CA PRO A 148 -3.58 7.33 -2.70
C PRO A 148 -4.79 7.72 -1.83
N GLY A 149 -5.70 6.80 -1.51
CA GLY A 149 -6.92 7.08 -0.75
C GLY A 149 -7.96 7.91 -1.52
N THR A 150 -9.03 8.30 -0.83
CA THR A 150 -10.08 9.19 -1.34
C THR A 150 -9.69 10.65 -1.18
N HIS A 151 -10.42 11.60 -1.77
CA HIS A 151 -10.08 13.03 -1.70
C HIS A 151 -10.24 13.69 -0.32
N ASP A 152 -10.97 13.06 0.61
CA ASP A 152 -11.24 13.60 1.97
C ASP A 152 -11.63 15.10 1.98
N GLY A 153 -12.69 15.46 1.25
CA GLY A 153 -13.14 16.85 1.15
C GLY A 153 -12.10 17.82 0.54
N GLY A 154 -11.11 17.30 -0.18
CA GLY A 154 -10.02 18.07 -0.79
C GLY A 154 -8.68 17.97 -0.05
N LYS A 155 -8.66 17.42 1.17
CA LYS A 155 -7.47 17.34 2.03
C LYS A 155 -6.46 16.28 1.59
N ASN A 156 -6.87 15.31 0.79
CA ASN A 156 -6.05 14.15 0.43
C ASN A 156 -5.82 14.02 -1.08
N THR A 157 -5.74 15.14 -1.79
CA THR A 157 -5.62 15.19 -3.25
C THR A 157 -4.19 15.00 -3.77
N GLY A 158 -3.19 15.14 -2.89
CA GLY A 158 -1.78 14.93 -3.22
C GLY A 158 -1.48 13.48 -3.66
N PRO A 159 -0.48 13.29 -4.53
CA PRO A 159 -0.06 11.97 -4.98
C PRO A 159 0.67 11.20 -3.86
N LEU A 160 0.72 9.88 -4.02
CA LEU A 160 1.82 9.06 -3.53
C LEU A 160 2.98 9.10 -4.52
#